data_AF-A0A1F8T0A7-F1
#
_entry.id   AF-A0A1F8T0A7-F1
#
_cell.length_a   1.000
_cell.length_b   1.000
_cell.length_c   1.000
_cell.angle_alpha   90.00
_cell.angle_beta   90.00
_cell.angle_gamma   90.00
#
_symmetry.space_group_name_H-M   'P 1'
#
loop_
_entity.id
_entity.type
_entity.pdbx_description
1 polymer ?
#
loop_
_entity_poly.entity_id
_entity_poly.type
_entity_poly.pdbx_seq_one_letter_code
_entity_poly.pdbx_strand_id
1 'polypeptide(L)'
;MFQEKPSPRLPQPSLFVLEDSTGQFELFPAVWVAIEDLTLPDAETRHKALDRLLELNAPRFSPIVTYLLATRLTDPDIKLRARIVETLGDILTPDNEGHPAPDDVRNSLILLLSQARTRQVFALLQVLSDDNTLESHVAQLINACPYASNHLLDILNDHKAPLDVRKQAAVMIGRVGFLDALSSLERLESKLETRLNGQKAMSFAPPPSLDEADLLPAVRTALNTLRTP
;
A
#
# COMPACT_ATOMS: atom_id res chain seq x y z
N MET A 1 -43.89 -12.86 37.01
CA MET A 1 -44.21 -12.27 35.69
C MET A 1 -43.60 -10.89 35.67
N PHE A 2 -42.35 -10.76 35.20
CA PHE A 2 -41.67 -9.47 35.11
C PHE A 2 -42.05 -8.84 33.77
N GLN A 3 -42.78 -7.73 33.81
CA GLN A 3 -43.02 -6.90 32.63
C GLN A 3 -41.73 -6.13 32.32
N GLU A 4 -41.11 -6.43 31.18
CA GLU A 4 -40.08 -5.58 30.60
C GLU A 4 -40.69 -4.20 30.31
N LYS A 5 -40.18 -3.16 30.97
CA LYS A 5 -40.46 -1.78 30.55
C LYS A 5 -39.81 -1.56 29.19
N PRO A 6 -40.53 -1.04 28.18
CA PRO A 6 -39.93 -0.70 26.91
C PRO A 6 -38.87 0.38 27.12
N SER A 7 -37.63 0.10 26.74
CA SER A 7 -36.56 1.10 26.73
C SER A 7 -36.98 2.28 25.85
N PRO A 8 -36.85 3.54 26.31
CA PRO A 8 -37.16 4.68 25.46
C PRO A 8 -36.21 4.67 24.27
N ARG A 9 -36.76 4.54 23.05
CA ARG A 9 -36.01 4.79 21.82
C ARG A 9 -35.63 6.26 21.83
N LEU A 10 -34.38 6.56 22.20
CA LEU A 10 -33.83 7.89 22.01
C LEU A 10 -33.92 8.21 20.51
N PRO A 11 -34.53 9.33 20.10
CA PRO A 11 -34.52 9.73 18.70
C PRO A 11 -33.06 9.91 18.30
N GLN A 12 -32.59 9.08 17.36
CA GLN A 12 -31.26 9.25 16.78
C GLN A 12 -31.24 10.64 16.14
N PRO A 13 -30.40 11.59 16.60
CA PRO A 13 -30.36 12.91 16.00
C PRO A 13 -29.89 12.75 14.55
N SER A 14 -30.63 13.35 13.62
CA SER A 14 -30.17 13.49 12.23
C SER A 14 -28.89 14.32 12.26
N LEU A 15 -27.75 13.68 11.95
CA LEU A 15 -26.43 14.33 12.03
C LEU A 15 -26.29 15.46 11.00
N PHE A 16 -27.09 15.44 9.92
CA PHE A 16 -27.07 16.44 8.85
C PHE A 16 -28.49 16.77 8.36
N VAL A 17 -28.74 18.05 8.06
CA VAL A 17 -29.90 18.53 7.30
C VAL A 17 -29.36 19.09 5.99
N LEU A 18 -29.78 18.50 4.87
CA LEU A 18 -29.14 18.61 3.55
C LEU A 18 -29.49 19.87 2.74
N GLU A 19 -30.26 20.81 3.30
CA GLU A 19 -30.94 21.83 2.50
C GLU A 19 -30.34 23.25 2.55
N ASP A 20 -29.42 23.56 3.46
CA ASP A 20 -28.86 24.91 3.57
C ASP A 20 -27.33 24.90 3.57
N SER A 21 -26.69 25.15 2.43
CA SER A 21 -25.29 25.62 2.48
C SER A 21 -24.83 26.47 1.30
N THR A 22 -24.38 27.67 1.68
CA THR A 22 -23.85 28.73 0.82
C THR A 22 -22.33 28.88 1.02
N GLY A 23 -21.54 27.91 0.56
CA GLY A 23 -20.07 27.96 0.63
C GLY A 23 -19.38 27.04 -0.37
N GLN A 24 -18.38 27.56 -1.10
CA GLN A 24 -17.67 26.89 -2.20
C GLN A 24 -16.75 25.72 -1.78
N PHE A 25 -16.75 25.27 -0.53
CA PHE A 25 -15.85 24.24 0.00
C PHE A 25 -16.50 23.33 1.05
N GLU A 26 -17.78 23.03 0.92
CA GLU A 26 -18.40 22.00 1.76
C GLU A 26 -18.28 20.62 1.09
N LEU A 27 -17.79 19.66 1.86
CA LEU A 27 -17.72 18.24 1.49
C LEU A 27 -19.14 17.79 1.15
N PHE A 28 -19.43 17.75 -0.16
CA PHE A 28 -20.75 17.45 -0.69
C PHE A 28 -21.33 16.19 -0.02
N PRO A 29 -22.66 16.10 0.14
CA PRO A 29 -23.34 14.86 0.55
C PRO A 29 -22.85 13.64 -0.23
N ALA A 30 -22.50 13.83 -1.51
CA ALA A 30 -21.91 12.81 -2.36
C ALA A 30 -20.53 12.31 -1.88
N VAL A 31 -19.65 13.18 -1.37
CA VAL A 31 -18.34 12.78 -0.82
C VAL A 31 -18.53 11.97 0.45
N TRP A 32 -19.47 12.40 1.32
CA TRP A 32 -19.74 11.70 2.56
C TRP A 32 -20.36 10.32 2.33
N VAL A 33 -21.37 10.23 1.48
CA VAL A 33 -21.98 8.94 1.08
C VAL A 33 -20.94 8.02 0.46
N ALA A 34 -20.08 8.53 -0.42
CA ALA A 34 -19.03 7.71 -1.01
C ALA A 34 -17.99 7.24 0.03
N ILE A 35 -17.65 8.08 1.02
CA ILE A 35 -16.80 7.65 2.15
C ILE A 35 -17.46 6.52 2.94
N GLU A 36 -18.75 6.63 3.25
CA GLU A 36 -19.51 5.61 3.98
C GLU A 36 -19.53 4.30 3.18
N ASP A 37 -19.85 4.37 1.88
CA ASP A 37 -19.91 3.24 0.97
C ASP A 37 -18.55 2.53 0.82
N LEU A 38 -17.43 3.28 0.89
CA LEU A 38 -16.08 2.72 0.87
C LEU A 38 -15.77 1.83 2.10
N THR A 39 -16.57 1.93 3.17
CA THR A 39 -16.41 1.09 4.37
C THR A 39 -17.31 -0.14 4.38
N LEU A 40 -18.21 -0.28 3.40
CA LEU A 40 -19.16 -1.38 3.32
C LEU A 40 -18.49 -2.70 2.90
N PRO A 41 -19.05 -3.86 3.31
CA PRO A 41 -18.44 -5.17 3.04
C PRO A 41 -18.45 -5.57 1.56
N ASP A 42 -19.39 -5.05 0.77
CA ASP A 42 -19.53 -5.35 -0.65
C ASP A 42 -18.46 -4.66 -1.49
N ALA A 43 -17.71 -5.42 -2.28
CA ALA A 43 -16.59 -4.91 -3.07
C ALA A 43 -17.05 -4.01 -4.23
N GLU A 44 -18.16 -4.36 -4.89
CA GLU A 44 -18.70 -3.57 -6.00
C GLU A 44 -19.13 -2.17 -5.51
N THR A 45 -19.76 -2.10 -4.34
CA THR A 45 -20.12 -0.84 -3.68
C THR A 45 -18.89 0.00 -3.34
N ARG A 46 -17.84 -0.61 -2.79
CA ARG A 46 -16.57 0.10 -2.53
C ARG A 46 -15.90 0.61 -3.82
N HIS A 47 -16.00 -0.14 -4.92
CA HIS A 47 -15.50 0.32 -6.22
C HIS A 47 -16.26 1.54 -6.73
N LYS A 48 -17.59 1.53 -6.70
CA LYS A 48 -18.44 2.66 -7.08
C LYS A 48 -18.19 3.88 -6.19
N ALA A 49 -17.97 3.66 -4.89
CA ALA A 49 -17.58 4.69 -3.96
C ALA A 49 -16.26 5.36 -4.36
N LEU A 50 -15.23 4.57 -4.67
CA LEU A 50 -13.96 5.10 -5.14
C LEU A 50 -14.12 5.85 -6.47
N ASP A 51 -14.88 5.31 -7.43
CA ASP A 51 -15.20 6.01 -8.69
C ASP A 51 -15.77 7.40 -8.40
N ARG A 52 -16.75 7.48 -7.49
CA ARG A 52 -17.40 8.74 -7.14
C ARG A 52 -16.45 9.74 -6.49
N LEU A 53 -15.55 9.28 -5.61
CA LEU A 53 -14.54 10.14 -4.99
C LEU A 53 -13.55 10.68 -6.03
N LEU A 54 -13.16 9.87 -7.02
CA LEU A 54 -12.24 10.26 -8.08
C LEU A 54 -12.87 11.24 -9.08
N GLU A 55 -14.13 11.03 -9.46
CA GLU A 55 -14.90 11.98 -10.29
C GLU A 55 -14.94 13.38 -9.68
N LEU A 56 -15.04 13.45 -8.35
CA LEU A 56 -15.06 14.71 -7.59
C LEU A 56 -13.66 15.25 -7.29
N ASN A 57 -12.60 14.53 -7.70
CA ASN A 57 -11.22 14.77 -7.34
C ASN A 57 -11.01 14.95 -5.82
N ALA A 58 -11.86 14.32 -5.02
CA ALA A 58 -11.94 14.52 -3.58
C ALA A 58 -10.65 14.10 -2.85
N PRO A 59 -9.96 12.99 -3.22
CA PRO A 59 -8.69 12.62 -2.59
C PRO A 59 -7.65 13.74 -2.69
N ARG A 60 -7.54 14.38 -3.85
CA ARG A 60 -6.51 15.41 -4.09
C ARG A 60 -6.69 16.66 -3.24
N PHE A 61 -7.91 16.99 -2.82
CA PHE A 61 -8.22 18.25 -2.12
C PHE A 61 -8.75 18.07 -0.69
N SER A 62 -8.94 16.84 -0.23
CA SER A 62 -9.48 16.56 1.10
C SER A 62 -8.54 15.66 1.91
N PRO A 63 -7.94 16.17 3.01
CA PRO A 63 -7.09 15.37 3.88
C PRO A 63 -7.82 14.17 4.49
N ILE A 64 -9.13 14.29 4.77
CA ILE A 64 -9.90 13.19 5.36
C ILE A 64 -10.22 12.09 4.35
N VAL A 65 -10.51 12.43 3.10
CA VAL A 65 -10.68 11.44 2.02
C VAL A 65 -9.37 10.69 1.82
N THR A 66 -8.25 11.42 1.74
CA THR A 66 -6.90 10.84 1.64
C THR A 66 -6.58 9.93 2.82
N TYR A 67 -6.89 10.35 4.04
CA TYR A 67 -6.73 9.54 5.24
C TYR A 67 -7.48 8.21 5.11
N LEU A 68 -8.75 8.27 4.73
CA LEU A 68 -9.59 7.08 4.61
C LEU A 68 -9.06 6.13 3.54
N LEU A 69 -8.67 6.64 2.38
CA LEU A 69 -8.03 5.84 1.33
C LEU A 69 -6.74 5.16 1.83
N ALA A 70 -5.88 5.88 2.55
CA ALA A 70 -4.66 5.29 3.12
C ALA A 70 -4.98 4.15 4.10
N THR A 71 -6.06 4.27 4.90
CA THR A 71 -6.50 3.16 5.77
C THR A 71 -7.07 1.96 5.01
N ARG A 72 -7.34 2.09 3.71
CA ARG A 72 -7.82 1.02 2.80
C ARG A 72 -6.70 0.41 1.94
N LEU A 73 -5.44 0.76 2.16
CA LEU A 73 -4.28 0.06 1.56
C LEU A 73 -4.23 -1.45 1.87
N THR A 74 -5.01 -1.93 2.84
CA THR A 74 -5.10 -3.35 3.22
C THR A 74 -6.49 -3.95 2.95
N ASP A 75 -7.28 -3.33 2.06
CA ASP A 75 -8.56 -3.86 1.61
C ASP A 75 -8.41 -5.29 1.05
N PRO A 76 -9.37 -6.20 1.30
CA PRO A 76 -9.30 -7.56 0.76
C PRO A 76 -9.33 -7.62 -0.77
N ASP A 77 -9.93 -6.65 -1.44
CA ASP A 77 -9.97 -6.61 -2.91
C ASP A 77 -8.68 -6.02 -3.47
N ILE A 78 -7.89 -6.86 -4.16
CA ILE A 78 -6.62 -6.45 -4.77
C ILE A 78 -6.80 -5.36 -5.85
N LYS A 79 -7.90 -5.40 -6.61
CA LYS A 79 -8.16 -4.43 -7.67
C LYS A 79 -8.51 -3.07 -7.08
N LEU A 80 -9.28 -3.06 -6.00
CA LEU A 80 -9.56 -1.82 -5.27
C LEU A 80 -8.28 -1.25 -4.66
N ARG A 81 -7.45 -2.10 -4.04
CA ARG A 81 -6.14 -1.68 -3.50
C ARG A 81 -5.25 -1.05 -4.57
N ALA A 82 -5.15 -1.65 -5.75
CA ALA A 82 -4.35 -1.13 -6.85
C ALA A 82 -4.76 0.31 -7.23
N ARG A 83 -6.06 0.55 -7.38
CA ARG A 83 -6.62 1.88 -7.66
C ARG A 83 -6.37 2.88 -6.53
N ILE A 84 -6.44 2.43 -5.28
CA ILE A 84 -6.11 3.26 -4.11
C ILE A 84 -4.62 3.63 -4.11
N VAL A 85 -3.75 2.67 -4.40
CA VAL A 85 -2.30 2.89 -4.49
C VAL A 85 -1.96 3.92 -5.56
N GLU A 86 -2.54 3.78 -6.75
CA GLU A 86 -2.42 4.75 -7.85
C GLU A 86 -2.86 6.14 -7.38
N THR A 87 -4.07 6.24 -6.84
CA THR A 87 -4.63 7.51 -6.34
C THR A 87 -3.74 8.18 -5.28
N LEU A 88 -3.20 7.41 -4.33
CA LEU A 88 -2.35 7.94 -3.26
C LEU A 88 -0.96 8.32 -3.78
N GLY A 89 -0.41 7.59 -4.76
CA GLY A 89 0.84 7.98 -5.41
C GLY A 89 0.68 9.28 -6.19
N ASP A 90 -0.43 9.45 -6.90
CA ASP A 90 -0.74 10.67 -7.67
C ASP A 90 -0.85 11.93 -6.78
N ILE A 91 -1.18 11.77 -5.50
CA ILE A 91 -1.19 12.87 -4.51
C ILE A 91 0.24 13.32 -4.17
N LEU A 92 1.20 12.40 -4.17
CA LEU A 92 2.60 12.69 -3.88
C LEU A 92 3.35 13.23 -5.10
N THR A 93 2.73 13.23 -6.28
CA THR A 93 3.28 13.81 -7.51
C THR A 93 2.53 15.04 -7.99
N PRO A 94 3.18 15.92 -8.78
CA PRO A 94 2.47 16.94 -9.54
C PRO A 94 1.45 16.31 -10.50
N ASP A 95 0.34 17.00 -10.77
CA ASP A 95 -0.59 16.60 -11.82
C ASP A 95 -0.05 16.91 -13.22
N ASN A 96 -0.87 16.66 -14.24
CA ASN A 96 -0.56 16.92 -15.64
C ASN A 96 -0.24 18.39 -15.95
N GLU A 97 -0.66 19.32 -15.09
CA GLU A 97 -0.35 20.76 -15.22
C GLU A 97 0.89 21.16 -14.41
N GLY A 98 1.50 20.21 -13.70
CA GLY A 98 2.67 20.44 -12.85
C GLY A 98 2.34 21.01 -11.48
N HIS A 99 1.06 21.05 -11.09
CA HIS A 99 0.67 21.53 -9.78
C HIS A 99 0.76 20.39 -8.75
N PRO A 100 1.40 20.57 -7.58
CA PRO A 100 1.32 19.59 -6.51
C PRO A 100 -0.06 19.61 -5.86
N ALA A 101 -0.48 18.49 -5.26
CA ALA A 101 -1.63 18.50 -4.35
C ALA A 101 -1.38 19.47 -3.18
N PRO A 102 -2.42 20.03 -2.53
CA PRO A 102 -2.28 20.92 -1.37
C PRO A 102 -1.39 20.35 -0.26
N ASP A 103 -0.64 21.23 0.41
CA ASP A 103 0.35 20.83 1.43
C ASP A 103 -0.26 20.04 2.58
N ASP A 104 -1.45 20.41 3.04
CA ASP A 104 -2.18 19.74 4.12
C ASP A 104 -2.57 18.30 3.76
N VAL A 105 -3.00 18.08 2.50
CA VAL A 105 -3.30 16.74 1.97
C VAL A 105 -2.03 15.89 1.91
N ARG A 106 -0.96 16.41 1.30
CA ARG A 106 0.32 15.68 1.19
C ARG A 106 0.92 15.38 2.55
N ASN A 107 0.95 16.36 3.46
CA ASN A 107 1.49 16.20 4.81
C ASN A 107 0.68 15.17 5.62
N SER A 108 -0.65 15.16 5.46
CA SER A 108 -1.51 14.15 6.08
C SER A 108 -1.19 12.74 5.57
N LEU A 109 -1.01 12.58 4.26
CA LEU A 109 -0.62 11.29 3.67
C LEU A 109 0.75 10.83 4.17
N ILE A 110 1.76 11.71 4.14
CA ILE A 110 3.10 11.42 4.63
C ILE A 110 3.07 11.02 6.11
N LEU A 111 2.31 11.73 6.95
CA LEU A 111 2.16 11.39 8.35
C LEU A 111 1.59 9.99 8.55
N LEU A 112 0.62 9.57 7.74
CA LEU A 112 0.05 8.22 7.81
C LEU A 112 1.03 7.16 7.32
N LEU A 113 1.69 7.40 6.20
CA LEU A 113 2.69 6.49 5.64
C LEU A 113 3.89 6.35 6.58
N SER A 114 4.24 7.39 7.33
CA SER A 114 5.29 7.31 8.34
C SER A 114 5.01 6.30 9.46
N GLN A 115 3.74 5.96 9.66
CA GLN A 115 3.26 4.99 10.64
C GLN A 115 2.93 3.62 10.01
N ALA A 116 3.19 3.45 8.71
CA ALA A 116 2.96 2.20 8.01
C ALA A 116 3.79 1.08 8.66
N ARG A 117 3.14 -0.07 8.88
CA ARG A 117 3.77 -1.28 9.42
C ARG A 117 3.98 -2.29 8.31
N THR A 118 4.61 -3.42 8.64
CA THR A 118 4.85 -4.54 7.72
C THR A 118 3.60 -4.95 6.93
N ARG A 119 2.41 -4.91 7.54
CA ARG A 119 1.16 -5.28 6.85
C ARG A 119 0.84 -4.36 5.66
N GLN A 120 1.03 -3.06 5.80
CA GLN A 120 0.81 -2.09 4.73
C GLN A 120 1.88 -2.23 3.65
N VAL A 121 3.16 -2.35 4.05
CA VAL A 121 4.26 -2.58 3.10
C VAL A 121 4.03 -3.87 2.31
N PHE A 122 3.66 -4.96 2.98
CA PHE A 122 3.32 -6.23 2.34
C PHE A 122 2.15 -6.08 1.35
N ALA A 123 1.12 -5.33 1.72
CA ALA A 123 -0.02 -5.06 0.84
C ALA A 123 0.38 -4.28 -0.43
N LEU A 124 1.28 -3.30 -0.32
CA LEU A 124 1.82 -2.58 -1.48
C LEU A 124 2.60 -3.52 -2.42
N LEU A 125 3.40 -4.43 -1.86
CA LEU A 125 4.13 -5.44 -2.66
C LEU A 125 3.19 -6.45 -3.34
N GLN A 126 2.07 -6.79 -2.70
CA GLN A 126 1.04 -7.63 -3.33
C GLN A 126 0.42 -6.93 -4.54
N VAL A 127 0.17 -5.62 -4.45
CA VAL A 127 -0.30 -4.82 -5.60
C VAL A 127 0.71 -4.88 -6.74
N LEU A 128 2.02 -4.71 -6.48
CA LEU A 128 3.04 -4.86 -7.53
C LEU A 128 3.16 -6.27 -8.10
N SER A 129 2.83 -7.29 -7.32
CA SER A 129 2.82 -8.67 -7.79
C SER A 129 1.65 -8.93 -8.74
N ASP A 130 0.54 -8.20 -8.59
CA ASP A 130 -0.65 -8.29 -9.46
C ASP A 130 -0.53 -7.36 -10.68
N ASP A 131 -0.02 -6.14 -10.48
CA ASP A 131 0.15 -5.12 -11.51
C ASP A 131 1.48 -4.36 -11.35
N ASN A 132 2.45 -4.72 -12.19
CA ASN A 132 3.78 -4.09 -12.18
C ASN A 132 3.79 -2.69 -12.80
N THR A 133 2.70 -2.23 -13.43
CA THR A 133 2.64 -0.85 -13.98
C THR A 133 2.64 0.20 -12.87
N LEU A 134 2.21 -0.17 -11.67
CA LEU A 134 2.15 0.69 -10.48
C LEU A 134 3.49 0.81 -9.73
N GLU A 135 4.60 0.35 -10.31
CA GLU A 135 5.93 0.37 -9.70
C GLU A 135 6.32 1.76 -9.18
N SER A 136 6.06 2.82 -9.98
CA SER A 136 6.39 4.19 -9.59
C SER A 136 5.58 4.67 -8.39
N HIS A 137 4.26 4.44 -8.39
CA HIS A 137 3.37 4.83 -7.30
C HIS A 137 3.74 4.12 -6.00
N VAL A 138 4.00 2.81 -6.06
CA VAL A 138 4.41 2.05 -4.87
C VAL A 138 5.77 2.51 -4.36
N ALA A 139 6.74 2.76 -5.24
CA ALA A 139 8.04 3.29 -4.84
C ALA A 139 7.91 4.64 -4.12
N GLN A 140 7.04 5.54 -4.58
CA GLN A 140 6.77 6.82 -3.93
C GLN A 140 6.16 6.65 -2.54
N LEU A 141 5.15 5.78 -2.40
CA LEU A 141 4.52 5.50 -1.12
C LEU A 141 5.50 4.86 -0.12
N ILE A 142 6.31 3.91 -0.59
CA ILE A 142 7.36 3.27 0.21
C ILE A 142 8.43 4.29 0.62
N ASN A 143 8.83 5.19 -0.27
CA ASN A 143 9.81 6.23 0.04
C ASN A 143 9.31 7.22 1.11
N ALA A 144 7.99 7.41 1.22
CA ALA A 144 7.38 8.19 2.29
C ALA A 144 7.29 7.44 3.64
N CYS A 145 7.73 6.18 3.71
CA CYS A 145 7.74 5.35 4.93
C CYS A 145 9.18 5.25 5.51
N PRO A 146 9.51 5.92 6.62
CA PRO A 146 10.89 5.99 7.14
C PRO A 146 11.52 4.63 7.49
N TYR A 147 10.71 3.66 7.91
CA TYR A 147 11.17 2.33 8.33
C TYR A 147 10.89 1.23 7.28
N ALA A 148 10.55 1.61 6.04
CA ALA A 148 10.21 0.63 5.02
C ALA A 148 11.36 -0.34 4.70
N SER A 149 12.62 0.11 4.73
CA SER A 149 13.79 -0.77 4.52
C SER A 149 13.75 -2.01 5.41
N ASN A 150 13.51 -1.84 6.72
CA ASN A 150 13.41 -2.94 7.68
C ASN A 150 12.23 -3.87 7.35
N HIS A 151 11.06 -3.31 7.03
CA HIS A 151 9.89 -4.12 6.67
C HIS A 151 10.09 -4.91 5.37
N LEU A 152 10.74 -4.31 4.38
CA LEU A 152 11.07 -4.99 3.12
C LEU A 152 12.08 -6.13 3.36
N LEU A 153 13.09 -5.90 4.19
CA LEU A 153 14.05 -6.94 4.59
C LEU A 153 13.38 -8.09 5.36
N ASP A 154 12.46 -7.78 6.29
CA ASP A 154 11.70 -8.80 7.02
C ASP A 154 10.88 -9.66 6.06
N ILE A 155 10.16 -9.03 5.12
CA ILE A 155 9.36 -9.73 4.10
C ILE A 155 10.24 -10.56 3.18
N LEU A 156 11.35 -10.00 2.70
CA LEU A 156 12.31 -10.70 1.83
C LEU A 156 12.87 -11.96 2.49
N ASN A 157 13.09 -11.93 3.80
CA ASN A 157 13.62 -13.05 4.59
C ASN A 157 12.55 -14.04 5.06
N ASP A 158 11.25 -13.69 4.99
CA ASP A 158 10.17 -14.57 5.41
C ASP A 158 9.90 -15.67 4.38
N HIS A 159 10.24 -16.91 4.73
CA HIS A 159 9.98 -18.10 3.89
C HIS A 159 8.50 -18.43 3.71
N LYS A 160 7.60 -17.84 4.52
CA LYS A 160 6.16 -18.02 4.38
C LYS A 160 5.54 -17.01 3.42
N ALA A 161 6.25 -15.93 3.11
CA ALA A 161 5.79 -14.96 2.13
C ALA A 161 5.86 -15.57 0.71
N PRO A 162 4.85 -15.31 -0.15
CA PRO A 162 4.90 -15.75 -1.53
C PRO A 162 6.16 -15.25 -2.24
N LEU A 163 6.74 -16.09 -3.09
CA LEU A 163 7.99 -15.78 -3.80
C LEU A 163 7.94 -14.45 -4.54
N ASP A 164 6.85 -14.16 -5.24
CA ASP A 164 6.72 -12.93 -6.04
C ASP A 164 6.72 -11.68 -5.16
N VAL A 165 6.07 -11.74 -3.99
CA VAL A 165 6.11 -10.65 -3.00
C VAL A 165 7.54 -10.45 -2.47
N ARG A 166 8.28 -11.53 -2.23
CA ARG A 166 9.69 -11.46 -1.80
C ARG A 166 10.58 -10.86 -2.88
N LYS A 167 10.36 -11.22 -4.15
CA LYS A 167 11.05 -10.60 -5.30
C LYS A 167 10.75 -9.10 -5.36
N GLN A 168 9.49 -8.71 -5.22
CA GLN A 168 9.10 -7.30 -5.19
C GLN A 168 9.72 -6.54 -4.01
N ALA A 169 9.91 -7.19 -2.85
CA ALA A 169 10.63 -6.57 -1.74
C ALA A 169 12.08 -6.22 -2.10
N ALA A 170 12.81 -7.15 -2.74
CA ALA A 170 14.16 -6.88 -3.22
C ALA A 170 14.20 -5.77 -4.27
N VAL A 171 13.27 -5.81 -5.25
CA VAL A 171 13.14 -4.77 -6.28
C VAL A 171 12.90 -3.40 -5.66
N MET A 172 11.97 -3.28 -4.70
CA MET A 172 11.67 -2.01 -4.02
C MET A 172 12.83 -1.50 -3.16
N ILE A 173 13.61 -2.38 -2.52
CA ILE A 173 14.82 -1.98 -1.80
C ILE A 173 15.81 -1.28 -2.75
N GLY A 174 16.05 -1.88 -3.92
CA GLY A 174 16.92 -1.30 -4.94
C GLY A 174 16.35 -0.03 -5.56
N ARG A 175 15.06 -0.04 -5.93
CA ARG A 175 14.37 1.07 -6.61
C ARG A 175 14.26 2.33 -5.76
N VAL A 176 13.96 2.19 -4.47
CA VAL A 176 13.85 3.33 -3.54
C VAL A 176 15.23 3.80 -3.07
N GLY A 177 16.25 2.95 -3.12
CA GLY A 177 17.61 3.32 -2.76
C GLY A 177 17.93 3.14 -1.28
N PHE A 178 17.38 2.12 -0.63
CA PHE A 178 17.64 1.84 0.79
C PHE A 178 19.05 1.28 1.02
N LEU A 179 20.03 2.18 1.14
CA LEU A 179 21.45 1.84 1.31
C LEU A 179 21.74 1.09 2.62
N ASP A 180 20.93 1.30 3.66
CA ASP A 180 21.03 0.59 4.93
C ASP A 180 20.78 -0.93 4.79
N ALA A 181 20.06 -1.35 3.74
CA ALA A 181 19.79 -2.74 3.44
C ALA A 181 20.96 -3.49 2.76
N LEU A 182 22.01 -2.80 2.29
CA LEU A 182 23.12 -3.39 1.52
C LEU A 182 23.72 -4.62 2.20
N SER A 183 24.17 -4.48 3.46
CA SER A 183 24.84 -5.56 4.19
C SER A 183 23.93 -6.79 4.40
N SER A 184 22.62 -6.56 4.57
CA SER A 184 21.62 -7.62 4.70
C SER A 184 21.39 -8.35 3.38
N LEU A 185 21.35 -7.62 2.27
CA LEU A 185 21.24 -8.19 0.92
C LEU A 185 22.49 -9.00 0.54
N GLU A 186 23.70 -8.54 0.85
CA GLU A 186 24.95 -9.27 0.59
C GLU A 186 25.01 -10.60 1.35
N ARG A 187 24.60 -10.58 2.62
CA ARG A 187 24.49 -11.81 3.44
C ARG A 187 23.46 -12.77 2.86
N LEU A 188 22.33 -12.25 2.37
CA LEU A 188 21.29 -13.06 1.75
C LEU A 188 21.76 -13.67 0.43
N GLU A 189 22.43 -12.89 -0.43
CA GLU A 189 23.03 -13.36 -1.67
C GLU A 189 23.98 -14.54 -1.41
N SER A 190 24.97 -14.35 -0.52
CA SER A 190 25.96 -15.39 -0.19
C SER A 190 25.29 -16.67 0.35
N LYS A 191 24.25 -16.53 1.18
CA LYS A 191 23.48 -17.65 1.71
C LYS A 191 22.73 -18.41 0.61
N LEU A 192 22.08 -17.71 -0.32
CA LEU A 192 21.36 -18.32 -1.44
C LEU A 192 22.32 -19.02 -2.41
N GLU A 193 23.46 -18.40 -2.73
CA GLU A 193 24.51 -18.99 -3.57
C GLU A 193 25.09 -20.26 -2.96
N THR A 194 25.44 -20.23 -1.67
CA THR A 194 26.01 -21.36 -0.95
C THR A 194 25.06 -22.56 -0.97
N ARG A 195 23.76 -22.31 -0.77
CA ARG A 195 22.73 -23.35 -0.83
C ARG A 195 22.56 -23.91 -2.23
N LEU A 196 22.47 -23.04 -3.24
CA LEU A 196 22.33 -23.45 -4.64
C LEU A 196 23.53 -24.29 -5.10
N ASN A 197 24.75 -23.89 -4.74
CA ASN A 197 25.97 -24.62 -5.07
C ASN A 197 26.09 -25.94 -4.30
N GLY A 198 25.75 -25.94 -3.01
CA GLY A 198 25.74 -27.15 -2.18
C GLY A 198 24.76 -28.20 -2.68
N GLN A 199 23.58 -27.79 -3.15
CA GLN A 199 22.59 -28.68 -3.75
C GLN A 199 23.05 -29.24 -5.11
N LYS A 200 23.68 -28.42 -5.97
CA LYS A 200 24.27 -28.89 -7.24
C LYS A 200 25.40 -29.90 -7.05
N ALA A 201 26.18 -29.77 -5.98
CA ALA A 201 27.29 -30.68 -5.67
C ALA A 201 26.82 -32.03 -5.11
N MET A 202 25.59 -32.14 -4.60
CA MET A 202 25.04 -33.35 -4.01
C MET A 202 24.08 -34.04 -4.98
N SER A 203 24.53 -35.12 -5.64
CA SER A 203 23.74 -35.90 -6.61
C SER A 203 22.47 -36.54 -6.04
N PHE A 204 22.34 -36.61 -4.72
CA PHE A 204 21.20 -37.19 -3.99
C PHE A 204 20.37 -36.14 -3.23
N ALA A 205 20.69 -34.85 -3.32
CA ALA A 205 19.89 -33.82 -2.68
C ALA A 205 18.54 -33.66 -3.41
N PRO A 206 17.45 -33.36 -2.68
CA PRO A 206 16.21 -32.93 -3.30
C PRO A 206 16.47 -31.75 -4.25
N PRO A 207 15.73 -31.64 -5.37
CA PRO A 207 15.88 -30.51 -6.28
C PRO A 207 15.76 -29.19 -5.50
N PRO A 208 16.46 -28.13 -5.92
CA PRO A 208 16.35 -26.83 -5.29
C PRO A 208 14.88 -26.45 -5.16
N SER A 209 14.47 -25.94 -3.99
CA SER A 209 13.20 -25.23 -3.91
C SER A 209 13.26 -24.13 -4.97
N LEU A 210 12.47 -24.28 -6.04
CA LEU A 210 12.48 -23.38 -7.21
C LEU A 210 12.49 -21.90 -6.77
N ASP A 211 11.77 -21.61 -5.69
CA ASP A 211 11.68 -20.32 -5.03
C ASP A 211 13.02 -19.67 -4.65
N GLU A 212 14.00 -20.43 -4.12
CA GLU A 212 15.29 -19.84 -3.71
C GLU A 212 16.19 -19.51 -4.91
N ALA A 213 16.15 -20.35 -5.95
CA ALA A 213 16.90 -20.10 -7.18
C ALA A 213 16.35 -18.87 -7.92
N ASP A 214 15.03 -18.70 -7.90
CA ASP A 214 14.32 -17.61 -8.57
C ASP A 214 14.41 -16.27 -7.82
N LEU A 215 14.70 -16.29 -6.52
CA LEU A 215 14.87 -15.06 -5.72
C LEU A 215 16.25 -14.40 -5.93
N LEU A 216 17.29 -15.21 -6.16
CA LEU A 216 18.67 -14.74 -6.28
C LEU A 216 18.88 -13.65 -7.36
N PRO A 217 18.29 -13.74 -8.57
CA PRO A 217 18.39 -12.67 -9.57
C PRO A 217 17.86 -11.32 -9.07
N ALA A 218 16.73 -11.31 -8.35
CA ALA A 218 16.15 -10.07 -7.83
C ALA A 218 17.05 -9.41 -6.77
N VAL A 219 17.64 -10.21 -5.88
CA VAL A 219 18.60 -9.73 -4.86
C VAL A 219 19.85 -9.13 -5.52
N ARG A 220 20.37 -9.78 -6.55
CA ARG A 220 21.53 -9.28 -7.32
C ARG A 220 21.24 -7.98 -8.05
N THR A 221 20.08 -7.87 -8.69
CA THR A 221 19.65 -6.63 -9.34
C THR A 221 19.58 -5.50 -8.32
N ALA A 222 18.95 -5.73 -7.17
CA ALA A 222 18.87 -4.74 -6.10
C ALA A 222 20.26 -4.30 -5.60
N LEU A 223 21.17 -5.24 -5.36
CA LEU A 223 22.55 -4.94 -4.95
C LEU A 223 23.30 -4.11 -6.01
N ASN A 224 23.15 -4.46 -7.28
CA ASN A 224 23.77 -3.69 -8.36
C ASN A 224 23.25 -2.27 -8.40
N THR A 225 21.92 -2.08 -8.35
CA THR A 225 21.29 -0.75 -8.31
C THR A 225 21.80 0.08 -7.13
N LEU A 226 21.92 -0.49 -5.94
CA LEU A 226 22.41 0.24 -4.76
C LEU A 226 23.91 0.57 -4.81
N ARG A 227 24.72 -0.23 -5.52
CA ARG A 227 26.17 -0.02 -5.68
C ARG A 227 26.51 0.99 -6.76
N THR A 228 25.63 1.17 -7.74
CA THR A 228 25.75 2.16 -8.81
C THR A 228 24.60 3.16 -8.71
N PRO A 229 24.66 4.11 -7.76
CA PRO A 229 23.60 5.11 -7.57
C PRO A 229 23.48 6.05 -8.79
#